data_AF-A0AAV7BGA9-F1
#
_entry.id   AF-A0AAV7BGA9-F1
#
_cell.length_a   1.000
_cell.length_b   1.000
_cell.length_c   1.000
_cell.angle_alpha   90.00
_cell.angle_beta   90.00
_cell.angle_gamma   90.00
#
_symmetry.space_group_name_H-M   'P 1'
#
loop_
_entity.id
_entity.type
_entity.pdbx_description
1 polymer ?
#
loop_
_entity_poly.entity_id
_entity_poly.type
_entity_poly.pdbx_seq_one_letter_code
_entity_poly.pdbx_strand_id
1 'polypeptide(L)'
;MASKIGVPLAEKRLLDVKVGQLPAWFSTCNFTPNGIFASLRRGHDRYYNKYVNVKKGGIGGVAMVLAAYIVLSYTWEYDHIKHDRWRKYH
;
A
#
# COMPACT_ATOMS: atom_id res chain seq x y z
N MET A 1 -9.08 -35.78 -16.62
CA MET A 1 -8.06 -35.01 -15.88
C MET A 1 -8.77 -34.01 -14.99
N ALA A 2 -8.74 -34.19 -13.67
CA ALA A 2 -9.38 -33.28 -12.74
C ALA A 2 -8.61 -31.95 -12.69
N SER A 3 -9.21 -30.86 -13.20
CA SER A 3 -8.68 -29.52 -13.01
C SER A 3 -8.65 -29.23 -11.51
N LYS A 4 -7.46 -29.00 -10.94
CA LYS A 4 -7.36 -28.39 -9.61
C LYS A 4 -8.17 -27.11 -9.64
N ILE A 5 -9.32 -27.07 -8.96
CA ILE A 5 -10.11 -25.84 -8.81
C ILE A 5 -9.37 -24.97 -7.81
N GLY A 6 -8.32 -24.29 -8.29
CA GLY A 6 -7.65 -23.24 -7.56
C GLY A 6 -8.51 -21.98 -7.59
N VAL A 7 -8.38 -21.14 -6.56
CA VAL A 7 -9.03 -19.82 -6.50
C VAL A 7 -8.79 -19.08 -7.82
N PRO A 8 -9.84 -18.55 -8.47
CA PRO A 8 -9.73 -17.78 -9.71
C PRO A 8 -8.70 -16.66 -9.57
N LEU A 9 -7.96 -16.35 -10.64
CA LEU A 9 -6.91 -15.32 -10.58
C LEU A 9 -7.47 -13.98 -10.06
N ALA A 10 -8.69 -13.60 -10.47
CA ALA A 10 -9.35 -12.37 -10.05
C ALA A 10 -9.64 -12.26 -8.54
N GLU A 11 -9.80 -13.39 -7.85
CA GLU A 11 -10.12 -13.42 -6.40
C GLU A 11 -8.86 -13.52 -5.53
N LYS A 12 -7.69 -13.74 -6.14
CA LYS A 12 -6.44 -13.83 -5.39
C LYS A 12 -6.03 -12.47 -4.84
N ARG A 13 -5.48 -12.49 -3.63
CA ARG A 13 -4.82 -11.32 -3.05
C ARG A 13 -3.51 -11.09 -3.77
N LEU A 14 -3.06 -9.83 -3.81
CA LEU A 14 -1.77 -9.44 -4.39
C LEU A 14 -0.60 -10.32 -3.90
N LEU A 15 -0.61 -10.71 -2.62
CA LEU A 15 0.44 -11.52 -2.01
C LEU A 15 0.44 -13.00 -2.46
N ASP A 16 -0.68 -13.50 -3.00
CA ASP A 16 -0.82 -14.89 -3.45
C ASP A 16 -0.57 -15.05 -4.97
N VAL A 17 -0.28 -13.94 -5.66
CA VAL A 17 -0.07 -13.90 -7.11
C VAL A 17 1.41 -14.02 -7.42
N LYS A 18 1.76 -14.92 -8.35
CA LYS A 18 3.13 -15.05 -8.85
C LYS A 18 3.49 -13.86 -9.72
N VAL A 19 4.76 -13.45 -9.73
CA VAL A 19 5.23 -12.27 -10.48
C VAL A 19 4.89 -12.34 -11.97
N GLY A 20 5.04 -13.51 -12.60
CA GLY A 20 4.66 -13.70 -14.02
C GLY A 20 3.16 -13.62 -14.31
N GLN A 21 2.31 -13.66 -13.28
CA GLN A 21 0.85 -13.55 -13.40
C GLN A 21 0.33 -12.15 -13.00
N LEU A 22 1.20 -11.25 -12.52
CA LEU A 22 0.83 -9.90 -12.09
C LEU A 22 0.11 -9.08 -13.17
N PRO A 23 0.56 -9.03 -14.43
CA PRO A 23 -0.11 -8.21 -15.45
C PRO A 23 -1.54 -8.71 -15.73
N ALA A 24 -1.71 -10.03 -15.80
CA ALA A 24 -3.02 -10.66 -15.98
C ALA A 24 -3.92 -10.43 -14.76
N TRP A 25 -3.38 -10.50 -13.54
CA TRP A 25 -4.12 -10.16 -12.33
C TRP A 25 -4.54 -8.68 -12.29
N PHE A 26 -3.65 -7.77 -12.67
CA PHE A 26 -3.94 -6.34 -12.76
C PHE A 26 -5.12 -6.06 -13.70
N SER A 27 -5.22 -6.78 -14.81
CA SER A 27 -6.32 -6.64 -15.76
C SER A 27 -7.70 -7.02 -15.18
N THR A 28 -7.72 -7.83 -14.12
CA THR A 28 -8.97 -8.24 -13.44
C THR A 28 -9.46 -7.23 -12.40
N CYS A 29 -8.63 -6.23 -12.07
CA CYS A 29 -8.99 -5.23 -11.07
C CYS A 29 -10.06 -4.26 -11.61
N ASN A 30 -11.00 -3.88 -10.73
CA ASN A 30 -12.05 -2.92 -11.07
C ASN A 30 -11.52 -1.47 -10.94
N PHE A 31 -11.23 -0.83 -12.07
CA PHE A 31 -10.76 0.57 -12.13
C PHE A 31 -11.88 1.61 -12.26
N THR A 32 -13.13 1.21 -12.07
CA THR A 32 -14.26 2.15 -12.03
C THR A 32 -14.01 3.20 -10.95
N PRO A 33 -14.25 4.51 -11.21
CA PRO A 33 -14.03 5.57 -10.22
C PRO A 33 -14.64 5.26 -8.85
N ASN A 34 -15.90 4.78 -8.83
CA ASN A 34 -16.58 4.37 -7.60
C ASN A 34 -15.89 3.19 -6.88
N GLY A 35 -15.33 2.24 -7.62
CA GLY A 35 -14.58 1.12 -7.07
C GLY A 35 -13.29 1.57 -6.40
N ILE A 36 -12.58 2.51 -7.05
CA ILE A 36 -11.39 3.15 -6.49
C ILE A 36 -11.74 3.88 -5.19
N PHE A 37 -12.73 4.78 -5.21
CA PHE A 37 -13.17 5.51 -4.00
C PHE A 37 -13.60 4.57 -2.87
N ALA A 38 -14.37 3.51 -3.19
CA ALA A 38 -14.78 2.52 -2.19
C ALA A 38 -13.58 1.77 -1.60
N SER A 39 -12.57 1.44 -2.41
CA SER A 39 -11.34 0.79 -1.93
C SER A 39 -10.54 1.71 -1.01
N LEU A 40 -10.39 3.00 -1.35
CA LEU A 40 -9.72 3.98 -0.50
C LEU A 40 -10.44 4.16 0.83
N ARG A 41 -11.78 4.29 0.80
CA ARG A 41 -12.59 4.43 2.02
C ARG A 41 -12.42 3.23 2.94
N ARG A 42 -12.49 2.00 2.42
CA ARG A 42 -12.25 0.78 3.23
C ARG A 42 -10.85 0.74 3.82
N GLY A 43 -9.83 1.16 3.05
CA GLY A 43 -8.46 1.26 3.54
C GLY A 43 -8.31 2.27 4.67
N HIS A 44 -8.90 3.46 4.48
CA HIS A 44 -8.96 4.53 5.46
C HIS A 44 -9.64 4.07 6.76
N ASP A 45 -10.83 3.46 6.66
CA ASP A 45 -11.58 2.98 7.83
C ASP A 45 -10.80 1.92 8.60
N ARG A 46 -10.15 0.97 7.91
CA ARG A 46 -9.28 -0.04 8.55
C ARG A 46 -8.10 0.60 9.27
N TYR A 47 -7.48 1.61 8.66
CA TYR A 47 -6.35 2.32 9.24
C TYR A 47 -6.76 3.11 10.49
N TYR A 48 -7.84 3.90 10.38
CA TYR A 48 -8.37 4.67 11.50
C TYR A 48 -8.76 3.75 12.66
N ASN A 49 -9.43 2.63 12.37
CA ASN A 49 -9.81 1.69 13.42
C ASN A 49 -8.62 1.02 14.11
N LYS A 50 -7.48 0.90 13.43
CA LYS A 50 -6.28 0.27 13.97
C LYS A 50 -5.40 1.22 14.80
N TYR A 51 -5.26 2.47 14.36
CA TYR A 51 -4.25 3.38 14.93
C TYR A 51 -4.82 4.63 15.60
N VAL A 52 -6.06 5.01 15.31
CA VAL A 52 -6.69 6.24 15.83
C VAL A 52 -7.84 5.90 16.79
N ASN A 53 -8.76 5.03 16.39
CA ASN A 53 -9.93 4.62 17.18
C ASN A 53 -9.59 3.45 18.12
N VAL A 54 -8.69 3.69 19.07
CA VAL A 54 -8.32 2.72 20.11
C VAL A 54 -9.04 3.06 21.43
N LYS A 55 -9.60 2.06 22.12
CA LYS A 55 -10.42 2.25 23.34
C LYS A 55 -9.69 2.92 24.51
N LYS A 56 -8.38 2.68 24.64
CA LYS A 56 -7.47 3.45 25.50
C LYS A 56 -6.54 4.20 24.55
N GLY A 57 -6.56 5.53 24.61
CA GLY A 57 -5.75 6.38 23.73
C GLY A 57 -4.31 5.88 23.64
N GLY A 58 -3.82 5.74 22.40
CA GLY A 58 -2.47 5.26 22.11
C GLY A 58 -1.71 6.26 21.25
N ILE A 59 -0.38 6.21 21.31
CA ILE A 59 0.50 7.13 20.57
C ILE A 59 0.47 6.83 19.06
N GLY A 60 -0.16 5.73 18.63
CA GLY A 60 -0.18 5.25 17.23
C GLY A 60 -0.56 6.32 16.21
N GLY A 61 -1.68 7.03 16.43
CA GLY A 61 -2.10 8.12 15.54
C GLY A 61 -1.06 9.24 15.43
N VAL A 62 -0.53 9.70 16.57
CA VAL A 62 0.49 10.77 16.64
C VAL A 62 1.80 10.33 15.99
N ALA A 63 2.26 9.11 16.28
CA ALA A 63 3.48 8.55 15.71
C ALA A 63 3.40 8.41 14.18
N MET A 64 2.23 8.05 13.64
CA MET A 64 2.04 7.96 12.20
C MET A 64 2.04 9.33 11.51
N VAL A 65 1.44 10.36 12.12
CA VAL A 65 1.52 11.74 11.61
C VAL A 65 2.97 12.22 11.59
N LEU A 66 3.72 11.94 12.65
CA LEU A 66 5.15 12.27 12.72
C LEU A 66 5.96 11.53 11.64
N ALA A 67 5.70 10.24 11.43
CA ALA A 67 6.36 9.45 10.40
C ALA A 67 6.06 10.00 8.99
N ALA A 68 4.81 10.36 8.70
CA ALA A 68 4.44 11.00 7.45
C ALA A 68 5.16 12.34 7.24
N TYR A 69 5.26 13.15 8.31
CA TYR A 69 6.01 14.40 8.27
C TYR A 69 7.50 14.19 7.94
N ILE A 70 8.15 13.21 8.57
CA ILE A 70 9.55 12.86 8.28
C ILE A 70 9.72 12.46 6.80
N VAL A 71 8.85 11.61 6.27
CA VAL A 71 8.93 11.15 4.87
C VAL A 71 8.70 12.31 3.89
N LEU A 72 7.71 13.16 4.14
CA LEU A 72 7.43 14.33 3.29
C LEU A 72 8.58 15.32 3.32
N SER A 73 9.11 15.61 4.51
CA SER A 73 10.25 16.50 4.70
C SER A 73 11.48 15.95 4.00
N TYR A 74 11.75 14.64 4.13
CA TYR A 74 12.84 13.97 3.43
C TYR A 74 12.68 14.01 1.92
N THR A 75 11.46 13.82 1.40
CA THR A 75 11.19 13.84 -0.04
C THR A 75 11.36 15.25 -0.61
N TRP A 76 10.89 16.27 0.12
CA TRP A 76 11.04 17.67 -0.27
C TRP A 76 12.51 18.11 -0.26
N GLU A 77 13.22 17.76 0.79
CA GLU A 77 14.64 18.06 0.97
C GLU A 77 15.53 17.07 0.19
N TYR A 78 14.96 16.08 -0.50
CA TYR A 78 15.71 15.03 -1.16
C TYR A 78 16.64 15.60 -2.23
N ASP A 79 16.17 16.58 -3.00
CA ASP A 79 16.97 17.21 -4.05
C ASP A 79 18.20 17.96 -3.48
N HIS A 80 18.08 18.51 -2.27
CA HIS A 80 19.15 19.23 -1.58
C HIS A 80 20.10 18.29 -0.82
N ILE A 81 19.59 17.19 -0.26
CA ILE A 81 20.39 16.16 0.44
C ILE A 81 21.07 15.20 -0.54
N LYS A 82 20.52 15.05 -1.76
CA LYS A 82 21.10 14.20 -2.80
C LYS A 82 22.40 14.82 -3.28
N HIS A 83 23.48 14.48 -2.59
CA HIS A 83 24.81 14.64 -3.15
C HIS A 83 24.89 13.80 -4.42
N ASP A 84 25.07 14.45 -5.57
CA ASP A 84 25.29 13.78 -6.86
C ASP A 84 26.51 12.86 -6.74
N ARG A 85 26.24 11.60 -6.44
CA ARG A 85 27.24 10.56 -6.25
C ARG A 85 26.94 9.42 -7.18
N TRP A 86 27.78 9.31 -8.21
CA TRP A 86 27.71 8.29 -9.24
C TRP A 86 28.11 6.88 -8.76
N ARG A 87 28.47 6.73 -7.47
CA ARG A 87 28.78 5.45 -6.85
C ARG A 87 27.77 5.12 -5.76
N LYS A 88 27.15 3.95 -5.87
CA LYS A 88 26.31 3.35 -4.82
C LYS A 88 27.22 3.00 -3.63
N TYR A 89 26.77 3.35 -2.42
CA TYR A 89 27.38 2.81 -1.20
C TYR A 89 27.11 1.31 -1.12
N HIS A 90 28.06 0.57 -0.52
CA HIS A 90 28.10 -0.88 -0.41
C HIS A 90 26.78 -1.50 0.07
#